data_AF-A0A2V5URW0-F1
#
_entry.id   AF-A0A2V5URW0-F1
#
_cell.length_a   1.000
_cell.length_b   1.000
_cell.length_c   1.000
_cell.angle_alpha   90.00
_cell.angle_beta   90.00
_cell.angle_gamma   90.00
#
_symmetry.space_group_name_H-M   'P 1'
#
loop_
_entity.id
_entity.type
_entity.pdbx_description
1 polymer ?
#
loop_
_entity_poly.entity_id
_entity_poly.type
_entity_poly.pdbx_seq_one_letter_code
_entity_poly.pdbx_strand_id
1 'polypeptide(L)'
;MPTRFYRLRLLIAGLLIAVPVCGSSSAAQTSRSPQSSGSSTTVVIDAGHGGHDSGGIPGQKVPEKEMTLDVAQRLKSILTANGYRVVMTRDSDVFVPLPTRVAIANSYSNAIFVCIHFNSAKRAGADGIETYFYSRDSLSLASAIHYFV
;
A
#
# COMPACT_ATOMS: atom_id res chain seq x y z
N MET A 1 -62.87 -43.15 -57.39
CA MET A 1 -62.62 -44.61 -57.30
C MET A 1 -61.65 -44.88 -56.15
N PRO A 2 -61.83 -45.99 -55.41
CA PRO A 2 -61.89 -46.07 -53.94
C PRO A 2 -60.56 -46.59 -53.35
N THR A 3 -60.28 -46.65 -52.03
CA THR A 3 -61.02 -47.35 -50.96
C THR A 3 -60.59 -46.91 -49.56
N ARG A 4 -61.58 -46.84 -48.66
CA ARG A 4 -61.48 -46.85 -47.20
C ARG A 4 -60.71 -48.07 -46.69
N PHE A 5 -60.01 -47.91 -45.57
CA PHE A 5 -60.00 -48.92 -44.50
C PHE A 5 -60.08 -48.24 -43.12
N TYR A 6 -61.19 -48.49 -42.42
CA TYR A 6 -61.30 -48.33 -40.98
C TYR A 6 -60.67 -49.56 -40.32
N ARG A 7 -59.84 -49.36 -39.29
CA ARG A 7 -59.64 -50.36 -38.23
C ARG A 7 -59.61 -49.70 -36.87
N LEU A 8 -60.19 -50.44 -35.94
CA LEU A 8 -60.75 -50.10 -34.65
C LEU A 8 -59.88 -50.70 -33.54
N ARG A 9 -59.82 -50.00 -32.39
CA ARG A 9 -59.30 -50.40 -31.06
C ARG A 9 -57.77 -50.50 -30.96
N LEU A 10 -57.12 -50.21 -29.83
CA LEU A 10 -57.51 -50.25 -28.43
C LEU A 10 -56.88 -49.07 -27.66
N LEU A 11 -57.62 -48.52 -26.70
CA LEU A 11 -57.09 -47.68 -25.62
C LEU A 11 -56.16 -48.52 -24.74
N ILE A 12 -54.91 -48.07 -24.59
CA ILE A 12 -54.06 -48.45 -23.45
C ILE A 12 -53.72 -47.15 -22.72
N ALA A 13 -54.37 -46.95 -21.58
CA ALA A 13 -54.05 -45.92 -20.62
C ALA A 13 -52.71 -46.27 -19.95
N GLY A 14 -51.63 -45.67 -20.43
CA GLY A 14 -50.33 -45.68 -19.75
C GLY A 14 -50.29 -44.54 -18.74
N LEU A 15 -50.44 -44.89 -17.46
CA LEU A 15 -50.22 -44.01 -16.31
C LEU A 15 -48.74 -43.59 -16.27
N LEU A 16 -48.42 -42.40 -16.78
CA LEU A 16 -47.12 -41.77 -16.59
C LEU A 16 -47.07 -41.20 -15.17
N ILE A 17 -46.35 -41.90 -14.29
CA ILE A 17 -45.98 -41.41 -12.95
C ILE A 17 -44.99 -40.26 -13.16
N ALA A 18 -45.46 -39.03 -12.95
CA ALA A 18 -44.60 -37.86 -12.88
C ALA A 18 -43.79 -37.92 -11.58
N VAL A 19 -42.48 -38.18 -11.70
CA VAL A 19 -41.54 -38.07 -10.58
C VAL A 19 -41.27 -36.57 -10.37
N PRO A 20 -41.44 -36.01 -9.16
CA PRO A 20 -41.00 -34.66 -8.89
C PRO A 20 -39.48 -34.69 -8.75
N VAL A 21 -38.76 -34.33 -9.82
CA VAL A 21 -37.35 -33.96 -9.68
C VAL A 21 -37.32 -32.64 -8.93
N CYS A 22 -37.04 -32.74 -7.64
CA CYS A 22 -36.77 -31.61 -6.77
C CYS A 22 -35.49 -30.93 -7.28
N GLY A 23 -35.65 -29.93 -8.14
CA GLY A 23 -34.55 -29.10 -8.61
C GLY A 23 -33.97 -28.35 -7.42
N SER A 24 -32.79 -28.76 -6.97
CA SER A 24 -32.00 -27.99 -6.02
C SER A 24 -31.58 -26.69 -6.72
N SER A 25 -32.23 -25.59 -6.37
CA SER A 25 -31.71 -24.25 -6.68
C SER A 25 -30.35 -24.13 -6.00
N SER A 26 -29.29 -24.40 -6.75
CA SER A 26 -27.93 -24.01 -6.34
C SER A 26 -27.92 -22.49 -6.37
N ALA A 27 -28.21 -21.88 -5.22
CA ALA A 27 -27.90 -20.50 -4.99
C ALA A 27 -26.39 -20.38 -5.22
N ALA A 28 -26.02 -19.78 -6.35
CA ALA A 28 -24.65 -19.43 -6.65
C ALA A 28 -24.16 -18.55 -5.49
N GLN A 29 -23.46 -19.17 -4.54
CA GLN A 29 -22.71 -18.47 -3.52
C GLN A 29 -21.62 -17.73 -4.27
N THR A 30 -21.90 -16.46 -4.59
CA THR A 30 -20.85 -15.49 -4.87
C THR A 30 -19.98 -15.46 -3.64
N SER A 31 -18.86 -16.18 -3.68
CA SER A 31 -17.74 -15.98 -2.80
C SER A 31 -17.24 -14.55 -3.05
N ARG A 32 -17.85 -13.57 -2.39
CA ARG A 32 -17.25 -12.26 -2.21
C ARG A 32 -16.04 -12.48 -1.33
N SER A 33 -14.90 -12.75 -1.96
CA SER A 33 -13.60 -12.45 -1.38
C SER A 33 -13.71 -11.07 -0.72
N PRO A 34 -13.26 -10.88 0.53
CA PRO A 34 -13.29 -9.58 1.17
C PRO A 34 -12.35 -8.70 0.37
N GLN A 35 -12.93 -7.92 -0.54
CA GLN A 35 -12.24 -6.87 -1.24
C GLN A 35 -11.92 -5.85 -0.15
N SER A 36 -10.69 -5.83 0.33
CA SER A 36 -10.18 -4.83 1.25
C SER A 36 -10.23 -3.48 0.53
N SER A 37 -11.40 -2.86 0.50
CA SER A 37 -11.64 -1.56 -0.12
C SER A 37 -11.15 -0.40 0.77
N GLY A 38 -10.11 -0.64 1.57
CA GLY A 38 -9.35 0.41 2.21
C GLY A 38 -8.16 0.71 1.31
N SER A 39 -8.11 1.88 0.69
CA SER A 39 -6.89 2.33 0.03
C SER A 39 -5.76 2.29 1.06
N SER A 40 -4.75 1.45 0.86
CA SER A 40 -3.58 1.42 1.74
C SER A 40 -2.96 2.82 1.76
N THR A 41 -2.89 3.47 2.92
CA THR A 41 -2.19 4.75 3.08
C THR A 41 -0.78 4.61 2.55
N THR A 42 -0.39 5.53 1.66
CA THR A 42 0.96 5.54 1.10
C THR A 42 1.86 6.39 1.99
N VAL A 43 3.02 5.85 2.38
CA VAL A 43 4.08 6.60 3.06
C VAL A 43 5.28 6.67 2.12
N VAL A 44 5.62 7.88 1.70
CA VAL A 44 6.83 8.16 0.95
C VAL A 44 7.92 8.51 1.95
N ILE A 45 8.94 7.66 2.04
CA ILE A 45 10.10 7.85 2.92
C ILE A 45 11.24 8.43 2.08
N ASP A 46 11.74 9.58 2.51
CA ASP A 46 12.89 10.22 1.93
C ASP A 46 14.11 10.05 2.84
N ALA A 47 15.08 9.26 2.39
CA ALA A 47 16.38 9.16 3.03
C ALA A 47 17.24 10.35 2.55
N GLY A 48 17.51 11.32 3.43
CA GLY A 48 18.28 12.53 3.11
C GLY A 48 19.63 12.24 2.45
N HIS A 49 20.15 13.18 1.67
CA HIS A 49 21.46 13.07 0.99
C HIS A 49 21.57 11.84 0.06
N GLY A 50 22.79 11.36 -0.20
CA GLY A 50 23.08 10.15 -0.98
C GLY A 50 24.10 10.37 -2.11
N GLY A 51 24.79 9.31 -2.51
CA GLY A 51 25.81 9.35 -3.56
C GLY A 51 26.95 10.31 -3.19
N HIS A 52 27.16 11.32 -4.04
CA HIS A 52 28.20 12.33 -3.83
C HIS A 52 27.89 13.31 -2.68
N ASP A 53 26.64 13.39 -2.23
CA ASP A 53 26.23 14.22 -1.11
C ASP A 53 26.30 13.39 0.18
N SER A 54 27.31 13.65 1.01
CA SER A 54 27.53 12.92 2.26
C SER A 54 26.62 13.38 3.40
N GLY A 55 26.09 14.60 3.32
CA GLY A 55 25.50 15.32 4.46
C GLY A 55 26.46 15.54 5.63
N GLY A 56 25.93 16.05 6.73
CA GLY A 56 26.61 16.31 8.00
C GLY A 56 27.81 17.26 7.91
N ILE A 57 28.79 17.09 8.81
CA ILE A 57 29.97 17.97 8.94
C ILE A 57 31.27 17.31 8.43
N PRO A 58 32.25 18.11 7.95
CA PRO A 58 33.57 17.59 7.61
C PRO A 58 34.23 16.85 8.77
N GLY A 59 34.80 15.67 8.50
CA GLY A 59 35.52 14.86 9.48
C GLY A 59 34.66 13.97 10.38
N GLN A 60 33.34 13.90 10.17
CA GLN A 60 32.48 12.92 10.84
C GLN A 60 32.87 11.48 10.45
N LYS A 61 32.80 10.55 11.40
CA LYS A 61 33.15 9.14 11.18
C LYS A 61 32.15 8.40 10.30
N VAL A 62 30.86 8.71 10.46
CA VAL A 62 29.77 8.11 9.71
C VAL A 62 29.06 9.22 8.95
N PRO A 63 29.00 9.17 7.61
CA PRO A 63 28.24 10.12 6.81
C PRO A 63 26.75 10.11 7.16
N GLU A 64 26.12 11.29 7.16
CA GLU A 64 24.68 11.41 7.36
C GLU A 64 23.87 10.58 6.34
N LYS A 65 24.33 10.52 5.09
CA LYS A 65 23.69 9.69 4.04
C LYS A 65 23.57 8.20 4.39
N GLU A 66 24.48 7.66 5.19
CA GLU A 66 24.46 6.25 5.61
C GLU A 66 23.46 6.05 6.75
N MET A 67 23.49 6.94 7.75
CA MET A 67 22.56 6.89 8.88
C MET A 67 21.10 7.09 8.43
N THR A 68 20.86 8.04 7.53
CA THR A 68 19.53 8.28 6.96
C THR A 68 19.03 7.08 6.16
N LEU A 69 19.89 6.39 5.40
CA LEU A 69 19.51 5.20 4.65
C LEU A 69 19.16 4.02 5.57
N ASP A 70 19.98 3.77 6.61
CA ASP A 70 19.74 2.71 7.58
C ASP A 70 18.39 2.90 8.30
N VAL A 71 18.13 4.10 8.84
CA VAL A 71 16.86 4.40 9.51
C VAL A 71 15.68 4.28 8.55
N ALA A 72 15.82 4.79 7.32
CA ALA A 72 14.75 4.72 6.32
C ALA A 72 14.42 3.28 5.91
N GLN A 73 15.41 2.39 5.78
CA GLN A 73 15.20 0.98 5.48
C GLN A 73 14.51 0.22 6.64
N ARG A 74 14.84 0.54 7.89
CA ARG A 74 14.16 0.01 9.08
C ARG A 74 12.70 0.47 9.13
N LEU A 75 12.47 1.77 8.93
CA LEU A 75 11.13 2.34 8.90
C LEU A 75 10.28 1.72 7.79
N LYS A 76 10.85 1.57 6.58
CA LYS A 76 10.19 0.87 5.46
C LYS A 76 9.73 -0.53 5.88
N SER A 77 10.61 -1.30 6.51
CA SER A 77 10.32 -2.68 6.93
C SER A 77 9.17 -2.73 7.94
N ILE A 78 9.21 -1.87 8.96
CA ILE A 78 8.17 -1.77 9.99
C ILE A 78 6.83 -1.35 9.38
N LEU A 79 6.80 -0.29 8.57
CA LEU A 79 5.56 0.20 7.97
C LEU A 79 4.96 -0.80 6.98
N THR A 80 5.79 -1.45 6.16
CA THR A 80 5.32 -2.49 5.23
C THR A 80 4.70 -3.67 5.99
N ALA A 81 5.33 -4.11 7.09
CA ALA A 81 4.80 -5.17 7.95
C ALA A 81 3.46 -4.81 8.63
N ASN A 82 3.18 -3.52 8.79
CA ASN A 82 1.93 -3.00 9.35
C ASN A 82 0.88 -2.64 8.26
N GLY A 83 1.09 -3.05 7.01
CA GLY A 83 0.10 -2.91 5.94
C GLY A 83 0.11 -1.57 5.20
N TYR A 84 1.10 -0.71 5.44
CA TYR A 84 1.26 0.53 4.68
C TYR A 84 1.91 0.25 3.32
N ARG A 85 1.51 1.02 2.30
CA ARG A 85 2.26 1.06 1.04
C ARG A 85 3.45 2.01 1.24
N VAL A 86 4.66 1.50 1.16
CA VAL A 86 5.87 2.31 1.33
C VAL A 86 6.57 2.55 0.00
N VAL A 87 6.91 3.81 -0.27
CA VAL A 87 7.70 4.24 -1.43
C VAL A 87 8.95 4.93 -0.91
N MET A 88 10.12 4.57 -1.44
CA MET A 88 11.38 5.22 -1.07
C MET A 88 11.79 6.21 -2.16
N THR A 89 12.33 7.36 -1.80
CA THR A 89 13.00 8.24 -2.79
C THR A 89 14.33 7.65 -3.26
N ARG A 90 15.05 6.98 -2.36
CA ARG A 90 16.21 6.11 -2.63
C ARG A 90 16.22 4.94 -1.65
N ASP A 91 16.65 3.77 -2.12
CA ASP A 91 16.82 2.54 -1.33
C ASP A 91 18.27 2.02 -1.32
N SER A 92 19.19 2.79 -1.93
CA SER A 92 20.62 2.55 -2.02
C SER A 92 21.40 3.88 -1.88
N ASP A 93 22.73 3.82 -1.90
CA ASP A 93 23.58 5.01 -1.84
C ASP A 93 23.68 5.72 -3.20
N VAL A 94 22.60 6.42 -3.55
CA VAL A 94 22.50 7.22 -4.79
C VAL A 94 22.04 8.63 -4.47
N PHE A 95 22.54 9.60 -5.23
CA PHE A 95 22.08 10.98 -5.12
C PHE A 95 20.73 11.14 -5.84
N VAL A 96 19.72 11.67 -5.14
CA VAL A 96 18.43 12.05 -5.72
C VAL A 96 18.25 13.56 -5.57
N PRO A 97 18.06 14.33 -6.65
CA PRO A 97 17.83 15.77 -6.55
C PRO A 97 16.55 16.10 -5.78
N LEU A 98 16.54 17.22 -5.03
CA LEU A 98 15.37 17.65 -4.26
C LEU A 98 14.08 17.75 -5.10
N PRO A 99 14.07 18.31 -6.33
CA PRO A 99 12.86 18.33 -7.15
C PRO A 99 12.34 16.93 -7.50
N THR A 100 13.25 15.96 -7.68
CA THR A 100 12.87 14.57 -7.95
C THR A 100 12.21 13.92 -6.74
N ARG A 101 12.72 14.17 -5.53
CA ARG A 101 12.11 13.68 -4.27
C ARG A 101 10.67 14.20 -4.12
N VAL A 102 10.47 15.49 -4.39
CA VAL A 102 9.14 16.14 -4.37
C VAL A 102 8.24 15.55 -5.46
N ALA A 103 8.76 15.35 -6.69
CA ALA A 103 7.99 14.77 -7.78
C ALA A 103 7.52 13.34 -7.47
N ILE A 104 8.37 12.52 -6.82
CA ILE A 104 7.99 11.18 -6.34
C ILE A 104 6.83 11.31 -5.35
N ALA A 105 6.93 12.18 -4.35
CA ALA A 105 5.87 12.37 -3.36
C ALA A 105 4.55 12.81 -4.01
N ASN A 106 4.60 13.81 -4.88
CA ASN A 106 3.43 14.37 -5.55
C ASN A 106 2.78 13.44 -6.59
N SER A 107 3.46 12.36 -7.01
CA SER A 107 2.86 11.32 -7.86
C SER A 107 1.81 10.47 -7.11
N TYR A 108 1.70 10.63 -5.79
CA TYR A 108 0.72 9.97 -4.93
C TYR A 108 -0.22 11.00 -4.31
N SER A 109 -1.49 10.99 -4.72
CA SER A 109 -2.48 12.01 -4.32
C SER A 109 -2.78 12.06 -2.83
N ASN A 110 -2.63 10.95 -2.09
CA ASN A 110 -2.93 10.83 -0.67
C ASN A 110 -1.77 10.14 0.07
N ALA A 111 -0.57 10.71 -0.03
CA ALA A 111 0.61 10.19 0.64
C ALA A 111 1.03 11.05 1.85
N ILE A 112 1.56 10.37 2.87
CA ILE A 112 2.36 10.99 3.92
C ILE A 112 3.81 11.01 3.42
N PHE A 113 4.48 12.16 3.52
CA PHE A 113 5.90 12.30 3.22
C PHE A 113 6.70 12.41 4.51
N VAL A 114 7.66 11.52 4.72
CA VAL A 114 8.55 11.50 5.89
C VAL A 114 9.99 11.61 5.41
N CYS A 115 10.64 12.72 5.71
CA CYS A 115 12.04 12.97 5.39
C CYS A 115 12.90 12.75 6.63
N ILE A 116 13.99 11.98 6.49
CA ILE A 116 14.88 11.59 7.59
C ILE A 116 16.24 12.24 7.36
N HIS A 117 16.71 12.98 8.37
CA HIS A 117 18.00 13.66 8.42
C HIS A 117 18.62 13.54 9.81
N PHE A 118 19.92 13.81 9.91
CA PHE A 118 20.64 13.95 11.18
C PHE A 118 21.26 15.33 11.25
N ASN A 119 20.77 16.15 12.17
CA ASN A 119 21.20 17.54 12.26
C ASN A 119 22.68 17.66 12.64
N SER A 120 23.27 18.81 12.32
CA SER A 120 24.63 19.14 12.72
C SER A 120 24.74 20.58 13.19
N ALA A 121 25.60 20.81 14.18
CA ALA A 121 25.83 22.13 14.75
C ALA A 121 27.31 22.35 15.03
N LYS A 122 27.77 23.60 14.86
CA LYS A 122 29.13 24.01 15.24
C LYS A 122 29.30 24.11 16.77
N ARG A 123 28.21 24.30 17.51
CA ARG A 123 28.22 24.41 18.97
C ARG A 123 28.43 23.03 19.57
N ALA A 124 29.48 22.89 20.39
CA ALA A 124 29.69 21.68 21.18
C ALA A 124 28.52 21.46 22.17
N GLY A 125 28.09 20.21 22.34
CA GLY A 125 26.96 19.85 23.21
C GLY A 125 25.60 20.27 22.67
N ALA A 126 25.44 20.39 21.35
CA ALA A 126 24.12 20.39 20.74
C ALA A 126 23.67 18.94 20.55
N ASP A 127 22.58 18.56 21.21
CA ASP A 127 21.97 17.24 21.14
C ASP A 127 20.44 17.36 21.24
N GLY A 128 19.75 16.26 20.92
CA GLY A 128 18.30 16.18 20.91
C GLY A 128 17.74 15.87 19.53
N ILE A 129 16.42 15.96 19.43
CA ILE A 129 15.67 15.72 18.19
C ILE A 129 14.98 17.00 17.74
N GLU A 130 14.79 17.12 16.44
CA GLU A 130 14.02 18.20 15.82
C GLU A 130 13.05 17.60 14.81
N THR A 131 11.79 18.04 14.85
CA THR A 131 10.77 17.58 13.90
C THR A 131 10.19 18.78 13.18
N TYR A 132 10.50 18.90 11.89
CA TYR A 132 10.00 19.97 11.03
C TYR A 132 8.71 19.53 10.34
N PHE A 133 7.78 20.48 10.17
CA PHE A 133 6.55 20.28 9.42
C PHE A 133 6.16 21.58 8.71
N TYR A 134 5.39 21.47 7.63
CA TYR A 134 5.02 22.62 6.79
C TYR A 134 3.59 23.11 7.03
N SER A 135 2.61 22.21 7.02
CA SER A 135 1.19 22.55 7.12
C SER A 135 0.59 22.21 8.49
N ARG A 136 -0.51 22.86 8.85
CA ARG A 136 -1.28 22.51 10.07
C ARG A 136 -1.71 21.05 10.09
N ASP A 137 -2.05 20.49 8.93
CA ASP A 137 -2.46 19.08 8.80
C ASP A 137 -1.33 18.11 9.19
N SER A 138 -0.07 18.54 9.08
CA SER A 138 1.10 17.73 9.45
C SER A 138 1.46 17.82 10.94
N LEU A 139 0.89 18.77 11.68
CA LEU A 139 1.26 19.05 13.08
C LEU A 139 1.00 17.85 14.00
N SER A 140 -0.13 17.16 13.86
CA SER A 140 -0.45 16.02 14.72
C SER A 140 0.57 14.89 14.57
N LEU A 141 0.97 14.59 13.34
CA LEU A 141 2.01 13.60 13.04
C LEU A 141 3.38 14.06 13.55
N ALA A 142 3.76 15.31 13.29
CA ALA A 142 5.04 15.85 13.72
C ALA A 142 5.18 15.84 15.26
N SER A 143 4.13 16.26 15.98
CA SER A 143 4.10 16.23 17.44
C SER A 143 4.17 14.81 17.99
N ALA A 144 3.50 13.84 17.36
CA ALA A 144 3.59 12.44 17.76
C ALA A 144 5.01 11.89 17.57
N ILE A 145 5.63 12.12 16.41
CA ILE A 145 7.03 11.73 16.16
C ILE A 145 7.96 12.38 17.18
N HIS A 146 7.81 13.67 17.44
CA HIS A 146 8.65 14.40 18.39
C HIS A 146 8.49 13.94 19.84
N TYR A 147 7.34 13.36 20.19
CA TYR A 147 7.11 12.89 21.55
C TYR A 147 7.59 11.46 21.80
N PHE A 148 7.56 10.60 20.77
CA PHE A 148 7.84 9.16 20.92
C PHE A 148 9.23 8.73 20.44
N VAL A 149 10.03 9.63 19.86
CA VAL A 149 11.44 9.41 19.50
C VAL A 149 12.32 10.07 20.54
#